data_AF-A0A920VXY5-F1
#
_entry.id   AF-A0A920VXY5-F1
#
_cell.length_a   1.000
_cell.length_b   1.000
_cell.length_c   1.000
_cell.angle_alpha   90.00
_cell.angle_beta   90.00
_cell.angle_gamma   90.00
#
_symmetry.space_group_name_H-M   'P 1'
#
loop_
_entity.id
_entity.type
_entity.pdbx_description
1 polymer ?
#
loop_
_entity_poly.entity_id
_entity_poly.type
_entity_poly.pdbx_seq_one_letter_code
_entity_poly.pdbx_strand_id
1 'polypeptide(L)' 'MDGMKTGYHRRAGFNLVSTAKRKGQRYITVVLGKKNSRLRSKATKNLLDYGFENYLKYELNKKGILFHFQ' A
#
# COMPACT_ATOMS: atom_id res chain seq x y z
N MET A 1 2.87 -0.17 10.18
CA MET A 1 2.17 -1.19 9.37
C MET A 1 1.10 -1.74 10.28
N ASP A 2 -0.16 -1.65 9.90
CA ASP A 2 -1.31 -1.88 10.80
C ASP A 2 -2.22 -3.03 10.34
N GLY A 3 -1.87 -3.70 9.25
CA GLY A 3 -2.48 -4.96 8.82
C GLY A 3 -1.51 -5.78 7.96
N MET A 4 -1.46 -7.09 8.16
CA MET A 4 -0.53 -7.96 7.45
C MET A 4 -1.05 -9.40 7.33
N LYS A 5 -1.12 -9.94 6.11
CA LYS A 5 -1.31 -11.37 5.85
C LYS A 5 -0.13 -11.91 5.07
N THR A 6 0.50 -12.94 5.60
CA THR A 6 1.56 -13.70 4.93
C THR A 6 0.97 -14.97 4.33
N GLY A 7 1.61 -15.49 3.28
CA GLY A 7 1.31 -16.81 2.72
C GLY A 7 2.55 -17.43 2.08
N TYR A 8 2.75 -18.72 2.27
CA TYR A 8 3.81 -19.47 1.61
C TYR A 8 3.29 -20.84 1.21
N HIS A 9 3.57 -21.24 -0.02
CA HIS A 9 3.49 -22.63 -0.45
C HIS A 9 4.51 -22.85 -1.57
N ARG A 10 4.98 -24.09 -1.74
CA ARG A 10 6.10 -24.42 -2.64
C ARG A 10 5.91 -23.89 -4.07
N ARG A 11 4.69 -23.90 -4.60
CA ARG A 11 4.39 -23.47 -5.97
C ARG A 11 4.22 -21.95 -6.16
N ALA A 12 3.67 -21.21 -5.18
CA ALA A 12 3.53 -19.74 -5.30
C ALA A 12 4.54 -18.94 -4.49
N GLY A 13 5.56 -19.57 -3.90
CA GLY A 13 6.60 -18.87 -3.16
C GLY A 13 6.05 -18.04 -1.99
N PHE A 14 6.74 -16.94 -1.68
CA PHE A 14 6.47 -16.10 -0.51
C PHE A 14 5.60 -14.89 -0.89
N ASN A 15 4.42 -14.81 -0.25
CA ASN A 15 3.36 -13.82 -0.50
C ASN A 15 3.10 -12.96 0.74
N LEU A 16 2.78 -11.69 0.52
CA LEU A 16 2.48 -10.69 1.55
C LEU A 16 1.46 -9.66 1.05
N VAL A 17 0.33 -9.58 1.74
CA VAL A 17 -0.60 -8.46 1.65
C VAL A 17 -0.45 -7.64 2.91
N SER A 18 -0.31 -6.33 2.78
CA SER A 18 -0.17 -5.47 3.95
C SER A 18 -0.77 -4.09 3.75
N THR A 19 -1.19 -3.48 4.86
CA THR A 19 -1.68 -2.11 4.93
C THR A 19 -0.79 -1.27 5.85
N ALA A 20 -0.65 0.00 5.48
CA ALA A 20 -0.01 1.00 6.34
C ALA A 20 -0.72 2.33 6.19
N LYS A 21 -0.84 3.06 7.31
CA LYS A 21 -1.33 4.44 7.35
C LYS A 21 -0.23 5.38 7.86
N ARG A 22 0.05 6.47 7.13
CA ARG A 22 0.92 7.59 7.57
C ARG A 22 0.27 8.92 7.16
N LYS A 23 0.29 9.92 8.03
CA LYS A 23 -0.24 11.28 7.76
C LYS A 23 -1.66 11.28 7.13
N GLY A 24 -2.55 10.44 7.63
CA GLY A 24 -3.93 10.33 7.11
C GLY A 24 -4.09 9.56 5.79
N GLN A 25 -3.01 9.17 5.12
CA GLN A 25 -3.04 8.39 3.89
C GLN A 25 -2.83 6.91 4.18
N ARG A 26 -3.61 6.03 3.55
CA ARG A 26 -3.52 4.58 3.69
C ARG A 26 -3.10 3.97 2.35
N TYR A 27 -2.10 3.10 2.40
CA TYR A 27 -1.72 2.25 1.29
C TYR A 27 -1.98 0.77 1.60
N ILE A 28 -2.21 0.02 0.53
CA ILE A 28 -2.31 -1.45 0.53
C ILE A 28 -1.27 -1.94 -0.47
N THR A 29 -0.43 -2.89 -0.06
CA THR A 29 0.56 -3.54 -0.93
C THR A 29 0.28 -5.01 -1.03
N VAL A 30 0.43 -5.56 -2.24
CA VAL A 30 0.31 -6.99 -2.54
C VAL A 30 1.60 -7.43 -3.22
N VAL A 31 2.37 -8.28 -2.56
CA VAL A 31 3.62 -8.86 -3.08
C VAL A 31 3.45 -10.36 -3.16
N LEU A 32 3.63 -10.92 -4.36
CA LEU A 32 3.45 -12.35 -4.63
C LEU A 32 4.74 -13.00 -5.14
N GLY A 33 4.89 -14.31 -4.94
CA GLY A 33 5.87 -15.11 -5.68
C GLY A 33 7.35 -14.89 -5.33
N LYS A 34 7.69 -14.26 -4.20
CA LYS A 34 9.10 -13.99 -3.89
C LYS A 34 9.82 -15.27 -3.48
N LYS A 35 11.11 -15.37 -3.81
CA LYS A 35 11.96 -16.55 -3.56
C LYS A 35 12.18 -16.83 -2.07
N ASN A 36 12.13 -15.80 -1.23
CA ASN A 36 12.28 -15.92 0.21
C ASN A 36 11.55 -14.79 0.95
N SER A 37 11.37 -14.98 2.27
CA SER A 37 10.70 -14.03 3.16
C SER A 37 11.37 -12.65 3.21
N ARG A 38 12.72 -12.59 3.13
CA ARG A 38 13.48 -11.34 3.14
C ARG A 38 13.20 -10.48 1.92
N LEU A 39 13.22 -11.07 0.73
CA LEU A 39 12.91 -10.38 -0.53
C LEU A 39 11.45 -9.92 -0.57
N ARG A 40 10.54 -10.72 -0.05
CA ARG A 40 9.12 -10.36 0.13
C ARG A 40 8.97 -9.13 1.01
N SER A 41 9.53 -9.16 2.22
CA SER A 41 9.44 -8.04 3.15
C SER A 41 10.14 -6.78 2.62
N LYS A 42 11.29 -6.92 1.94
CA LYS A 42 11.99 -5.80 1.29
C LYS A 42 11.13 -5.16 0.20
N ALA A 43 10.53 -5.97 -0.69
CA ALA A 43 9.66 -5.47 -1.74
C ALA A 43 8.44 -4.72 -1.18
N THR A 44 7.79 -5.28 -0.15
CA THR A 44 6.67 -4.62 0.51
C THR A 44 7.06 -3.29 1.14
N LYS A 45 8.21 -3.23 1.83
CA LYS A 45 8.72 -1.97 2.40
C LYS A 45 8.95 -0.93 1.30
N ASN A 46 9.66 -1.30 0.24
CA ASN A 46 9.97 -0.40 -0.87
C ASN A 46 8.70 0.17 -1.52
N LEU A 47 7.66 -0.66 -1.73
CA LEU A 47 6.39 -0.19 -2.31
C LEU A 47 5.66 0.80 -1.39
N LEU A 48 5.64 0.53 -0.08
CA LEU A 48 5.04 1.44 0.89
C LEU A 48 5.79 2.77 0.93
N ASP A 49 7.11 2.73 1.04
CA ASP A 49 7.94 3.94 1.11
C ASP A 49 7.79 4.76 -0.18
N TYR A 50 7.83 4.11 -1.35
CA TYR A 50 7.56 4.77 -2.64
C TYR A 50 6.19 5.47 -2.67
N GLY A 51 5.12 4.81 -2.22
CA GLY A 51 3.78 5.41 -2.16
C GLY A 51 3.71 6.61 -1.23
N PHE A 52 4.37 6.56 -0.07
CA PHE A 52 4.38 7.67 0.88
C PHE A 52 5.27 8.85 0.45
N GLU A 53 6.35 8.59 -0.30
CA GLU A 53 7.30 9.62 -0.75
C GLU A 53 6.82 10.36 -1.99
N ASN A 54 6.10 9.68 -2.89
CA ASN A 54 5.83 10.20 -4.23
C ASN A 54 4.38 10.63 -4.47
N TYR A 55 3.45 10.33 -3.55
CA TYR A 55 2.03 10.61 -3.74
C TYR A 55 1.43 11.32 -2.54
N LEU A 56 0.54 12.26 -2.83
CA LEU A 56 -0.30 12.94 -1.86
C LEU A 56 -1.77 12.71 -2.22
N LYS A 57 -2.59 12.48 -1.20
CA LYS A 57 -4.04 12.35 -1.36
C LYS A 57 -4.69 13.73 -1.26
N TYR A 58 -5.31 14.20 -2.34
CA TYR A 58 -6.16 15.38 -2.36
C TYR A 58 -7.62 14.97 -2.54
N GLU A 59 -8.52 15.65 -1.83
CA GLU A 59 -9.97 15.49 -2.00
C GLU A 59 -10.49 16.66 -2.83
N LEU A 60 -10.76 16.42 -4.11
CA LEU A 60 -11.11 17.48 -5.07
C LEU A 60 -12.57 17.95 -4.94
N ASN A 61 -13.45 17.10 -4.42
CA ASN A 61 -14.85 17.45 -4.22
C ASN A 61 -15.39 16.71 -2.99
N LYS A 62 -15.67 17.46 -1.93
CA LYS A 62 -16.47 16.97 -0.80
C LYS A 62 -17.93 17.12 -1.17
N LYS A 63 -18.72 16.05 -1.05
CA LYS A 63 -20.19 16.11 -1.17
C LYS A 63 -20.71 17.34 -0.40
N GLY A 64 -21.37 18.26 -1.10
CA GLY A 64 -21.94 19.48 -0.53
C GLY A 64 -21.26 20.79 -0.94
N ILE A 65 -20.14 20.77 -1.66
CA ILE A 65 -19.54 21.99 -2.22
C ILE A 65 -20.10 22.24 -3.62
N LEU A 66 -21.04 23.19 -3.73
CA LEU A 66 -21.43 23.78 -5.02
C LEU A 66 -20.30 24.71 -5.48
N PHE A 67 -19.60 24.34 -6.54
CA PHE A 67 -18.68 25.26 -7.22
C PHE A 67 -19.53 26.30 -7.96
N HIS A 68 -19.71 27.48 -7.35
CA HIS A 68 -20.29 28.63 -8.02
C HIS A 68 -19.19 29.26 -8.88
N PHE A 69 -19.32 29.14 -10.21
CA PHE A 69 -18.50 29.90 -11.14
C PHE A 69 -19.11 31.31 -11.23
N GLN A 70 -18.33 32.34 -10.87
CA GLN A 70 -18.61 33.72 -11.24
C GLN A 70 -18.30 33.95 -12.72
#